data_AF-B3S975-F1
#
_entry.id   AF-B3S975-F1
#
_cell.length_a   1.000
_cell.length_b   1.000
_cell.length_c   1.000
_cell.angle_alpha   90.00
_cell.angle_beta   90.00
_cell.angle_gamma   90.00
#
_symmetry.space_group_name_H-M   'P 1'
#
loop_
_entity.id
_entity.type
_entity.pdbx_description
1 polymer ?
#
loop_
_entity_poly.entity_id
_entity_poly.type
_entity_poly.pdbx_seq_one_letter_code
_entity_poly.pdbx_strand_id
1 'polypeptide(L)'
;MGCGASKSTETADGTQPKKEKKPKKKSEPLDSIEMKESKIPEIDSFFEKVAEPFKTMIDMRKALQDAVEGLTKLAKTAESPKEALRNCLKDLKEGLGDIGFKLEFSTEGVRFAGIDEETLPGEIKEIYDAFMNLFNGIKTIVTSCPKLVNDFKELVSEAKALKDNIVSAAKNAGLNPMGIAKAGKAVAVNIKTTCKAPLVCKDLLVQGKNTIKDLKDLAKALMGQDVPDDGPDEAEDDGDEKGDAEKGDAEKGEAENGEDKKAETENGGTENGEAEKGEATAES
;
A
#
# COMPACT_ATOMS: atom_id res chain seq x y z
N MET A 1 -19.82 -19.06 69.30
CA MET A 1 -21.22 -19.17 68.80
C MET A 1 -21.49 -17.86 68.08
N GLY A 2 -21.77 -17.75 66.79
CA GLY A 2 -22.10 -18.68 65.73
C GLY A 2 -22.82 -17.84 64.67
N CYS A 3 -22.56 -18.11 63.38
CA CYS A 3 -23.34 -17.68 62.21
C CYS A 3 -23.29 -16.16 61.88
N GLY A 4 -23.21 -15.71 60.64
CA GLY A 4 -23.35 -16.39 59.36
C GLY A 4 -24.06 -15.46 58.37
N ALA A 5 -23.49 -15.38 57.16
CA ALA A 5 -24.14 -15.14 55.86
C ALA A 5 -24.89 -13.81 55.56
N SER A 6 -24.28 -13.05 54.65
CA SER A 6 -24.76 -12.75 53.28
C SER A 6 -26.08 -11.97 53.03
N LYS A 7 -25.95 -10.85 52.30
CA LYS A 7 -26.61 -10.49 51.00
C LYS A 7 -26.48 -8.97 50.78
N SER A 8 -25.78 -8.45 49.77
CA SER A 8 -26.09 -8.41 48.32
C SER A 8 -27.35 -7.62 47.99
N THR A 9 -27.17 -6.42 47.43
CA THR A 9 -27.73 -5.89 46.16
C THR A 9 -27.04 -4.52 45.93
N GLU A 10 -26.08 -4.37 45.02
CA GLU A 10 -26.18 -4.36 43.55
C GLU A 10 -26.83 -3.07 43.02
N THR A 11 -25.98 -2.13 42.60
CA THR A 11 -26.25 -1.22 41.47
C THR A 11 -24.97 -1.17 40.65
N ALA A 12 -24.95 -1.93 39.56
CA ALA A 12 -23.89 -1.95 38.57
C ALA A 12 -24.09 -0.76 37.61
N ASP A 13 -23.21 0.24 37.69
CA ASP A 13 -22.98 1.17 36.57
C ASP A 13 -21.72 0.70 35.85
N GLY A 14 -21.92 -0.23 34.92
CA GLY A 14 -20.88 -0.81 34.08
C GLY A 14 -20.60 0.06 32.87
N THR A 15 -20.02 1.24 33.07
CA THR A 15 -19.43 1.99 31.96
C THR A 15 -17.99 1.50 31.75
N GLN A 16 -17.83 0.50 30.88
CA GLN A 16 -16.50 0.08 30.41
C GLN A 16 -15.83 1.22 29.63
N PRO A 17 -14.53 1.50 29.85
CA PRO A 17 -13.81 2.47 29.04
C PRO A 17 -13.72 1.93 27.60
N LYS A 18 -14.32 2.67 26.66
CA LYS A 18 -14.16 2.47 25.22
C LYS A 18 -12.65 2.50 24.92
N LYS A 19 -12.10 1.35 24.52
CA LYS A 19 -10.77 1.28 23.92
C LYS A 19 -10.76 2.21 22.71
N GLU A 20 -9.99 3.29 22.80
CA GLU A 20 -9.67 4.12 21.63
C GLU A 20 -9.13 3.21 20.53
N LYS A 21 -9.86 3.18 19.40
CA LYS A 21 -9.36 2.58 18.17
C LYS A 21 -8.05 3.31 17.84
N LYS A 22 -6.92 2.60 17.94
CA LYS A 22 -5.63 3.08 17.43
C LYS A 22 -5.85 3.60 16.00
N PRO A 23 -5.30 4.77 15.64
CA PRO A 23 -5.42 5.30 14.29
C PRO A 23 -4.96 4.24 13.30
N LYS A 24 -5.82 3.92 12.32
CA LYS A 24 -5.48 3.01 11.22
C LYS A 24 -4.17 3.51 10.63
N LYS A 25 -3.13 2.66 10.71
CA LYS A 25 -1.79 2.97 10.22
C LYS A 25 -1.94 3.30 8.73
N LYS A 26 -1.68 4.55 8.35
CA LYS A 26 -1.68 4.98 6.93
C LYS A 26 -0.84 3.96 6.15
N SER A 27 -1.40 3.41 5.08
CA SER A 27 -0.65 2.55 4.17
C SER A 27 0.58 3.31 3.67
N GLU A 28 1.75 2.70 3.81
CA GLU A 28 3.01 3.27 3.31
C GLU A 28 2.87 3.53 1.79
N PRO A 29 3.50 4.59 1.26
CA PRO A 29 3.53 4.83 -0.18
C PRO A 29 4.16 3.62 -0.87
N LEU A 30 3.53 3.15 -1.95
CA LEU A 30 3.92 1.94 -2.70
C LEU A 30 4.86 2.28 -3.85
N ASP A 31 5.62 3.37 -3.74
CA ASP A 31 6.27 3.99 -4.89
C ASP A 31 7.31 3.06 -5.53
N SER A 32 7.75 2.04 -4.80
CA SER A 32 8.32 0.82 -5.37
C SER A 32 8.10 -0.38 -4.45
N ILE A 33 7.72 -1.52 -5.03
CA ILE A 33 7.76 -2.82 -4.35
C ILE A 33 8.82 -3.66 -5.03
N GLU A 34 9.98 -3.76 -4.37
CA GLU A 34 11.09 -4.58 -4.83
C GLU A 34 11.13 -5.89 -4.03
N MET A 35 11.10 -7.01 -4.76
CA MET A 35 11.30 -8.34 -4.18
C MET A 35 12.79 -8.59 -3.95
N LYS A 36 13.14 -9.15 -2.79
CA LYS A 36 14.52 -9.49 -2.46
C LYS A 36 14.91 -10.82 -3.09
N GLU A 37 16.05 -10.84 -3.76
CA GLU A 37 16.63 -12.07 -4.28
C GLU A 37 17.05 -13.02 -3.14
N SER A 38 16.57 -14.26 -3.21
CA SER A 38 16.88 -15.32 -2.25
C SER A 38 18.07 -16.17 -2.69
N LYS A 39 18.47 -16.11 -3.97
CA LYS A 39 19.46 -16.98 -4.63
C LYS A 39 19.00 -18.44 -4.71
N ILE A 40 17.69 -18.64 -4.72
CA ILE A 40 17.04 -19.94 -4.85
C ILE A 40 16.15 -19.83 -6.10
N PRO A 41 16.58 -20.37 -7.26
CA PRO A 41 15.97 -20.07 -8.56
C PRO A 41 14.45 -20.27 -8.60
N GLU A 42 13.95 -21.35 -8.00
CA GLU A 42 12.51 -21.65 -7.96
C GLU A 42 11.71 -20.65 -7.11
N ILE A 43 12.31 -20.11 -6.04
CA ILE A 43 11.68 -19.11 -5.18
C ILE A 43 11.75 -17.73 -5.81
N ASP A 44 12.89 -17.39 -6.42
CA ASP A 44 13.08 -16.12 -7.11
C ASP A 44 12.14 -16.01 -8.31
N SER A 45 12.00 -17.09 -9.10
CA SER A 45 11.03 -17.17 -10.19
C SER A 45 9.57 -17.03 -9.71
N PHE A 46 9.24 -17.53 -8.52
CA PHE A 46 7.92 -17.29 -7.94
C PHE A 46 7.72 -15.79 -7.63
N PHE A 47 8.68 -15.14 -6.96
CA PHE A 47 8.52 -13.72 -6.59
C PHE A 47 8.61 -12.76 -7.78
N GLU A 48 9.27 -13.14 -8.88
CA GLU A 48 9.17 -12.44 -10.16
C GLU A 48 7.72 -12.41 -10.67
N LYS A 49 6.98 -13.52 -10.58
CA LYS A 49 5.56 -13.56 -10.98
C LYS A 49 4.68 -12.68 -10.07
N VAL A 50 5.02 -12.60 -8.79
CA VAL A 50 4.31 -11.75 -7.83
C VAL A 50 4.48 -10.25 -8.18
N ALA A 51 5.59 -9.86 -8.83
CA ALA A 51 5.86 -8.47 -9.16
C ALA A 51 4.86 -7.85 -10.16
N GLU A 52 4.30 -8.64 -11.08
CA GLU A 52 3.37 -8.14 -12.11
C GLU A 52 2.05 -7.59 -11.55
N PRO A 53 1.33 -8.32 -10.66
CA PRO A 53 0.18 -7.76 -9.93
C PRO A 53 0.52 -6.51 -9.11
N PHE A 54 1.72 -6.45 -8.53
CA PHE A 54 2.17 -5.26 -7.78
C PHE A 54 2.34 -4.05 -8.69
N LYS A 55 2.97 -4.24 -9.86
CA LYS A 55 3.13 -3.19 -10.86
C LYS A 55 1.79 -2.64 -11.31
N THR A 56 0.82 -3.52 -11.60
CA THR A 56 -0.54 -3.12 -11.99
C THR A 56 -1.20 -2.24 -10.91
N MET A 57 -1.07 -2.63 -9.63
CA MET A 57 -1.59 -1.85 -8.52
C MET A 57 -0.91 -0.47 -8.37
N ILE A 58 0.42 -0.41 -8.55
CA ILE A 58 1.20 0.84 -8.50
C ILE A 58 0.78 1.77 -9.65
N ASP A 59 0.67 1.25 -10.86
CA ASP A 59 0.29 2.01 -12.05
C ASP A 59 -1.12 2.61 -11.89
N MET A 60 -2.09 1.85 -11.36
CA MET A 60 -3.43 2.38 -11.08
C MET A 60 -3.41 3.49 -10.03
N ARG A 61 -2.63 3.33 -8.95
CA ARG A 61 -2.53 4.36 -7.91
C ARG A 61 -1.91 5.64 -8.48
N LYS A 62 -0.85 5.51 -9.27
CA LYS A 62 -0.20 6.64 -9.93
C LYS A 62 -1.13 7.34 -10.91
N ALA A 63 -1.85 6.59 -11.74
CA ALA A 63 -2.82 7.15 -12.68
C ALA A 63 -3.92 7.97 -11.96
N LEU A 64 -4.41 7.47 -10.82
CA LEU A 64 -5.38 8.21 -9.99
C LEU A 64 -4.77 9.49 -9.40
N GLN A 65 -3.53 9.43 -8.89
CA GLN A 65 -2.82 10.58 -8.35
C GLN A 65 -2.57 11.64 -9.44
N ASP A 66 -2.06 11.24 -10.59
CA ASP A 66 -1.78 12.11 -11.73
C ASP A 66 -3.07 12.82 -12.21
N ALA A 67 -4.19 12.10 -12.26
CA ALA A 67 -5.49 12.68 -12.62
C ALA A 67 -5.98 13.72 -11.59
N VAL A 68 -5.86 13.42 -10.29
CA VAL A 68 -6.21 14.35 -9.21
C VAL A 68 -5.29 15.58 -9.20
N GLU A 69 -4.00 15.39 -9.44
CA GLU A 69 -3.05 16.50 -9.58
C GLU A 69 -3.34 17.38 -10.80
N GLY A 70 -3.74 16.78 -11.92
CA GLY A 70 -4.17 17.51 -13.12
C GLY A 70 -5.33 18.46 -12.79
N LEU A 71 -6.36 17.95 -12.11
CA LEU A 71 -7.48 18.76 -11.65
C LEU A 71 -7.05 19.82 -10.62
N THR A 72 -6.13 19.49 -9.72
CA THR A 72 -5.62 20.45 -8.73
C THR A 72 -4.86 21.61 -9.38
N LYS A 73 -4.09 21.35 -10.45
CA LYS A 73 -3.39 22.39 -11.22
C LYS A 73 -4.34 23.31 -11.97
N LEU A 74 -5.45 22.77 -12.47
CA LEU A 74 -6.49 23.56 -13.15
C LEU A 74 -7.35 24.34 -12.15
N ALA A 75 -7.57 23.79 -10.96
CA ALA A 75 -8.29 24.45 -9.88
C ALA A 75 -7.43 25.59 -9.29
N LYS A 76 -7.59 26.79 -9.85
CA LYS A 76 -6.84 28.03 -9.54
C LYS A 76 -6.58 28.29 -8.04
N THR A 77 -7.46 27.85 -7.14
CA THR A 77 -7.40 28.11 -5.68
C THR A 77 -7.87 26.92 -4.81
N ALA A 78 -7.49 25.68 -5.12
CA ALA A 78 -7.89 24.54 -4.30
C ALA A 78 -6.88 24.21 -3.17
N GLU A 79 -7.37 24.08 -1.93
CA GLU A 79 -6.56 23.64 -0.78
C GLU A 79 -6.63 22.11 -0.57
N SER A 80 -7.53 21.43 -1.30
CA SER A 80 -7.70 19.98 -1.22
C SER A 80 -8.17 19.35 -2.54
N PRO A 81 -7.96 18.04 -2.73
CA PRO A 81 -8.49 17.33 -3.91
C PRO A 81 -9.99 17.48 -4.11
N LYS A 82 -10.77 17.46 -3.02
CA LYS A 82 -12.23 17.61 -3.08
C LYS A 82 -12.65 19.02 -3.51
N GLU A 83 -11.92 20.03 -3.06
CA GLU A 83 -12.13 21.40 -3.50
C GLU A 83 -11.72 21.61 -4.96
N ALA A 84 -10.64 20.97 -5.40
CA ALA A 84 -10.24 20.97 -6.82
C ALA A 84 -11.34 20.38 -7.71
N LEU A 85 -11.87 19.21 -7.34
CA LEU A 85 -13.02 18.60 -8.01
C LEU A 85 -14.21 19.55 -8.09
N ARG A 86 -14.55 20.20 -6.96
CA ARG A 86 -15.67 21.16 -6.90
C ARG A 86 -15.46 22.34 -7.84
N ASN A 87 -14.28 22.95 -7.79
CA ASN A 87 -13.97 24.16 -8.55
C ASN A 87 -13.94 23.85 -10.05
N CYS A 88 -13.26 22.78 -10.47
CA CYS A 88 -13.25 22.35 -11.86
C CYS A 88 -14.64 21.99 -12.37
N LEU A 89 -15.47 21.29 -11.57
CA LEU A 89 -16.82 20.93 -12.00
C LEU A 89 -17.72 22.16 -12.16
N LYS A 90 -17.54 23.15 -11.28
CA LYS A 90 -18.23 24.45 -11.38
C LYS A 90 -17.79 25.22 -12.62
N ASP A 91 -16.49 25.33 -12.87
CA ASP A 91 -15.93 26.02 -14.03
C ASP A 91 -16.40 25.35 -15.33
N LEU A 92 -16.43 24.01 -15.38
CA LEU A 92 -16.99 23.26 -16.51
C LEU A 92 -18.47 23.59 -16.75
N LYS A 93 -19.28 23.64 -15.67
CA LYS A 93 -20.70 23.99 -15.74
C LYS A 93 -20.92 25.40 -16.25
N GLU A 94 -20.16 26.37 -15.74
CA GLU A 94 -20.27 27.77 -16.14
C GLU A 94 -19.82 27.96 -17.60
N GLY A 95 -18.74 27.28 -18.02
CA GLY A 95 -18.24 27.34 -19.39
C GLY A 95 -19.16 26.71 -20.43
N LEU A 96 -19.93 25.69 -20.05
CA LEU A 96 -20.90 25.04 -20.94
C LEU A 96 -22.23 25.81 -21.07
N GLY A 97 -22.52 26.73 -20.15
CA GLY A 97 -23.73 27.55 -20.18
C GLY A 97 -25.00 26.71 -20.37
N ASP A 98 -25.77 27.02 -21.42
CA ASP A 98 -27.07 26.41 -21.70
C ASP A 98 -26.98 24.97 -22.25
N ILE A 99 -25.82 24.54 -22.75
CA ILE A 99 -25.62 23.16 -23.27
C ILE A 99 -25.85 22.16 -22.13
N GLY A 100 -25.42 22.51 -20.92
CA GLY A 100 -25.53 21.68 -19.73
C GLY A 100 -24.81 20.33 -19.87
N PHE A 101 -24.78 19.55 -18.78
CA PHE A 101 -24.33 18.17 -18.82
C PHE A 101 -24.88 17.40 -17.62
N LYS A 102 -24.79 16.07 -17.69
CA LYS A 102 -25.06 15.19 -16.56
C LYS A 102 -23.87 14.33 -16.20
N LEU A 103 -23.75 14.02 -14.91
CA LEU A 103 -22.89 12.94 -14.45
C LEU A 103 -23.73 11.69 -14.31
N GLU A 104 -23.34 10.64 -15.02
CA GLU A 104 -23.94 9.32 -14.92
C GLU A 104 -23.03 8.41 -14.11
N PHE A 105 -23.62 7.70 -13.16
CA PHE A 105 -22.92 6.86 -12.20
C PHE A 105 -23.32 5.40 -12.43
N SER A 106 -22.35 4.49 -12.39
CA SER A 106 -22.56 3.05 -12.49
C SER A 106 -21.57 2.29 -11.62
N THR A 107 -21.70 0.97 -11.59
CA THR A 107 -20.73 0.06 -10.94
C THR A 107 -19.36 0.10 -11.61
N GLU A 108 -19.28 0.56 -12.86
CA GLU A 108 -18.02 0.73 -13.59
C GLU A 108 -17.39 2.11 -13.41
N GLY A 109 -18.06 3.07 -12.78
CA GLY A 109 -17.50 4.41 -12.52
C GLY A 109 -18.45 5.55 -12.87
N VAL A 110 -17.90 6.63 -13.42
CA VAL A 110 -18.60 7.88 -13.70
C VAL A 110 -18.32 8.30 -15.14
N ARG A 111 -19.28 8.95 -15.79
CA ARG A 111 -19.08 9.60 -17.10
C ARG A 111 -19.87 10.90 -17.22
N PHE A 112 -19.44 11.76 -18.14
CA PHE A 112 -20.28 12.85 -18.63
C PHE A 112 -21.29 12.34 -19.65
N ALA A 113 -22.48 12.93 -19.63
CA ALA A 113 -23.51 12.77 -20.65
C ALA A 113 -23.99 14.13 -21.14
N GLY A 114 -24.22 14.24 -22.46
CA GLY A 114 -24.70 15.46 -23.11
C GLY A 114 -23.62 16.47 -23.49
N ILE A 115 -22.34 16.12 -23.40
CA ILE A 115 -21.24 16.95 -23.86
C ILE A 115 -20.79 16.48 -25.24
N ASP A 116 -20.67 17.42 -26.19
CA ASP A 116 -19.98 17.22 -27.45
C ASP A 116 -18.53 17.71 -27.30
N GLU A 117 -17.61 16.77 -27.09
CA GLU A 117 -16.22 17.05 -26.76
C GLU A 117 -15.43 17.76 -27.87
N GLU A 118 -15.84 17.61 -29.13
CA GLU A 118 -15.19 18.26 -30.27
C GLU A 118 -15.46 19.78 -30.30
N THR A 119 -16.49 20.23 -29.58
CA THR A 119 -16.93 21.62 -29.57
C THR A 119 -16.40 22.41 -28.37
N LEU A 120 -15.69 21.77 -27.45
CA LEU A 120 -15.25 22.39 -26.20
C LEU A 120 -14.09 23.38 -26.44
N PRO A 121 -14.21 24.63 -25.96
CA PRO A 121 -13.16 25.63 -26.13
C PRO A 121 -12.12 25.60 -25.00
N GLY A 122 -10.84 25.77 -25.36
CA GLY A 122 -9.76 26.20 -24.46
C GLY A 122 -9.75 25.53 -23.08
N GLU A 123 -9.79 26.35 -22.02
CA GLU A 123 -9.74 25.90 -20.61
C GLU A 123 -10.87 24.90 -20.26
N ILE A 124 -12.05 25.00 -20.89
CA ILE A 124 -13.17 24.09 -20.64
C ILE A 124 -12.85 22.68 -21.15
N LYS A 125 -12.16 22.59 -22.29
CA LYS A 125 -11.68 21.31 -22.81
C LYS A 125 -10.62 20.70 -21.90
N GLU A 126 -9.68 21.50 -21.40
CA GLU A 126 -8.64 21.01 -20.48
C GLU A 126 -9.25 20.44 -19.18
N ILE A 127 -10.27 21.12 -18.64
CA ILE A 127 -11.02 20.64 -17.47
C ILE A 127 -11.76 19.34 -17.78
N TYR A 128 -12.46 19.27 -18.92
CA TYR A 128 -13.14 18.05 -19.35
C TYR A 128 -12.17 16.87 -19.50
N ASP A 129 -11.04 17.07 -20.19
CA ASP A 129 -10.02 16.04 -20.42
C ASP A 129 -9.43 15.56 -19.07
N ALA A 130 -9.22 16.46 -18.12
CA ALA A 130 -8.76 16.12 -16.76
C ALA A 130 -9.78 15.26 -16.00
N PHE A 131 -11.07 15.57 -16.09
CA PHE A 131 -12.12 14.72 -15.52
C PHE A 131 -12.22 13.36 -16.22
N MET A 132 -12.06 13.30 -17.55
CA MET A 132 -12.06 12.03 -18.28
C MET A 132 -10.89 11.13 -17.86
N ASN A 133 -9.70 11.71 -17.64
CA ASN A 133 -8.57 10.99 -17.06
C ASN A 133 -8.89 10.44 -15.66
N LEU A 134 -9.53 11.25 -14.81
CA LEU A 134 -9.98 10.79 -13.50
C LEU A 134 -10.99 9.65 -13.60
N PHE A 135 -12.00 9.79 -14.45
CA PHE A 135 -13.06 8.80 -14.64
C PHE A 135 -12.50 7.48 -15.16
N ASN A 136 -11.56 7.52 -16.11
CA ASN A 136 -10.86 6.35 -16.62
C ASN A 136 -10.00 5.68 -15.54
N GLY A 137 -9.30 6.46 -14.71
CA GLY A 137 -8.55 5.95 -13.57
C GLY A 137 -9.45 5.25 -12.54
N ILE A 138 -10.56 5.88 -12.17
CA ILE A 138 -11.58 5.29 -11.29
C ILE A 138 -12.15 4.01 -11.89
N LYS A 139 -12.54 4.03 -13.18
CA LYS A 139 -13.06 2.87 -13.89
C LYS A 139 -12.10 1.69 -13.84
N THR A 140 -10.82 1.96 -14.10
CA THR A 140 -9.77 0.93 -14.05
C THR A 140 -9.65 0.33 -12.65
N ILE A 141 -9.67 1.18 -11.61
CA ILE A 141 -9.61 0.74 -10.20
C ILE A 141 -10.80 -0.13 -9.83
N VAL A 142 -12.04 0.33 -10.07
CA VAL A 142 -13.24 -0.39 -9.64
C VAL A 142 -13.44 -1.71 -10.36
N THR A 143 -12.94 -1.83 -11.60
CA THR A 143 -13.03 -3.06 -12.39
C THR A 143 -11.85 -4.03 -12.17
N SER A 144 -10.66 -3.53 -11.84
CA SER A 144 -9.43 -4.35 -11.73
C SER A 144 -9.08 -4.76 -10.32
N CYS A 145 -9.30 -3.90 -9.31
CA CYS A 145 -8.94 -4.23 -7.92
C CYS A 145 -9.62 -5.50 -7.39
N PRO A 146 -10.91 -5.79 -7.65
CA PRO A 146 -11.52 -7.04 -7.20
C PRO A 146 -10.81 -8.30 -7.73
N LYS A 147 -10.35 -8.25 -8.98
CA LYS A 147 -9.58 -9.35 -9.61
C LYS A 147 -8.22 -9.49 -8.94
N LEU A 148 -7.48 -8.38 -8.81
CA LEU A 148 -6.17 -8.37 -8.16
C LEU A 148 -6.21 -8.86 -6.72
N VAL A 149 -7.28 -8.57 -5.96
CA VAL A 149 -7.45 -9.09 -4.61
C VAL A 149 -7.50 -10.63 -4.62
N ASN A 150 -8.18 -11.23 -5.61
CA ASN A 150 -8.24 -12.68 -5.73
C ASN A 150 -6.89 -13.26 -6.20
N ASP A 151 -6.25 -12.64 -7.19
CA ASP A 151 -4.93 -13.05 -7.66
C ASP A 151 -3.91 -13.04 -6.49
N PHE A 152 -3.91 -11.98 -5.68
CA PHE A 152 -3.04 -11.91 -4.51
C PHE A 152 -3.40 -12.92 -3.42
N LYS A 153 -4.67 -13.33 -3.25
CA LYS A 153 -5.03 -14.39 -2.28
C LYS A 153 -4.43 -15.74 -2.66
N GLU A 154 -4.45 -16.07 -3.95
CA GLU A 154 -3.81 -17.29 -4.48
C GLU A 154 -2.29 -17.23 -4.27
N LEU A 155 -1.66 -16.12 -4.68
CA LEU A 155 -0.23 -15.90 -4.51
C LEU A 155 0.20 -15.90 -3.02
N VAL A 156 -0.62 -15.37 -2.12
CA VAL A 156 -0.35 -15.43 -0.66
C VAL A 156 -0.34 -16.87 -0.16
N SER A 157 -1.25 -17.71 -0.66
CA SER A 157 -1.32 -19.12 -0.27
C SER A 157 -0.08 -19.87 -0.73
N GLU A 158 0.34 -19.67 -1.98
CA GLU A 158 1.58 -20.22 -2.53
C GLU A 158 2.82 -19.71 -1.77
N ALA A 159 2.90 -18.40 -1.51
CA ALA A 159 4.01 -17.79 -0.81
C ALA A 159 4.21 -18.36 0.60
N LYS A 160 3.11 -18.61 1.35
CA LYS A 160 3.17 -19.19 2.69
C LYS A 160 3.75 -20.61 2.68
N ALA A 161 3.43 -21.41 1.66
CA ALA A 161 3.95 -22.78 1.51
C ALA A 161 5.47 -22.84 1.25
N LEU A 162 6.09 -21.76 0.77
CA LEU A 162 7.54 -21.70 0.56
C LEU A 162 8.35 -21.77 1.85
N LYS A 163 7.77 -21.33 2.98
CA LYS A 163 8.46 -21.33 4.28
C LYS A 163 8.91 -22.73 4.70
N ASP A 164 8.11 -23.75 4.39
CA ASP A 164 8.32 -25.11 4.87
C ASP A 164 9.48 -25.82 4.16
N ASN A 165 9.81 -25.37 2.94
CA ASN A 165 10.81 -26.03 2.09
C ASN A 165 12.06 -25.17 1.86
N ILE A 166 12.16 -23.99 2.49
CA ILE A 166 13.24 -23.05 2.19
C ILE A 166 14.64 -23.59 2.53
N VAL A 167 14.77 -24.35 3.61
CA VAL A 167 16.09 -24.88 4.03
C VAL A 167 16.56 -25.96 3.06
N SER A 168 15.67 -26.86 2.62
CA SER A 168 16.01 -27.90 1.64
C SER A 168 16.28 -27.29 0.27
N ALA A 169 15.44 -26.37 -0.19
CA ALA A 169 15.64 -25.61 -1.43
C ALA A 169 17.00 -24.88 -1.43
N ALA A 170 17.31 -24.17 -0.35
CA ALA A 170 18.58 -23.45 -0.21
C ALA A 170 19.81 -24.39 -0.24
N LYS A 171 19.73 -25.56 0.41
CA LYS A 171 20.79 -26.57 0.37
C LYS A 171 20.96 -27.14 -1.04
N ASN A 172 19.86 -27.43 -1.73
CA ASN A 172 19.88 -27.92 -3.11
C ASN A 172 20.46 -26.88 -4.08
N ALA A 173 20.24 -25.59 -3.80
CA ALA A 173 20.88 -24.48 -4.50
C ALA A 173 22.37 -24.28 -4.15
N GLY A 174 22.95 -25.13 -3.30
CA GLY A 174 24.37 -25.09 -2.93
C GLY A 174 24.74 -23.96 -1.96
N LEU A 175 23.75 -23.36 -1.27
CA LEU A 175 24.01 -22.29 -0.32
C LEU A 175 24.67 -22.84 0.96
N ASN A 176 25.71 -22.14 1.42
CA ASN A 176 26.31 -22.39 2.73
C ASN A 176 25.37 -21.94 3.88
N PRO A 177 25.65 -22.28 5.15
CA PRO A 177 24.76 -21.94 6.27
C PRO A 177 24.39 -20.45 6.36
N MET A 178 25.34 -19.55 6.09
CA MET A 178 25.09 -18.11 6.07
C MET A 178 24.19 -17.69 4.88
N GLY A 179 24.39 -18.32 3.72
CA GLY A 179 23.56 -18.15 2.53
C GLY A 179 22.12 -18.60 2.77
N ILE A 180 21.93 -19.76 3.40
CA ILE A 180 20.61 -20.28 3.80
C ILE A 180 19.90 -19.27 4.72
N ALA A 181 20.61 -18.73 5.72
CA ALA A 181 20.02 -17.73 6.62
C ALA A 181 19.64 -16.42 5.90
N LYS A 182 20.44 -15.96 4.93
CA LYS A 182 20.13 -14.79 4.10
C LYS A 182 18.92 -15.03 3.20
N ALA A 183 18.87 -16.18 2.53
CA ALA A 183 17.74 -16.59 1.71
C ALA A 183 16.45 -16.65 2.54
N GLY A 184 16.51 -17.27 3.73
CA GLY A 184 15.43 -17.31 4.71
C GLY A 184 14.85 -15.92 5.01
N LYS A 185 15.73 -14.95 5.27
CA LYS A 185 15.32 -13.55 5.52
C LYS A 185 14.71 -12.88 4.28
N ALA A 186 15.28 -13.09 3.10
CA ALA A 186 14.76 -12.54 1.85
C ALA A 186 13.33 -13.04 1.57
N VAL A 187 13.13 -14.35 1.62
CA VAL A 187 11.82 -14.98 1.40
C VAL A 187 10.81 -14.54 2.46
N ALA A 188 11.19 -14.49 3.74
CA ALA A 188 10.29 -14.01 4.79
C ALA A 188 9.82 -12.57 4.55
N VAL A 189 10.71 -11.69 4.06
CA VAL A 189 10.34 -10.32 3.69
C VAL A 189 9.39 -10.31 2.51
N ASN A 190 9.69 -11.07 1.45
CA ASN A 190 8.85 -11.12 0.26
C ASN A 190 7.45 -11.68 0.58
N ILE A 191 7.34 -12.77 1.34
CA ILE A 191 6.06 -13.32 1.82
C ILE A 191 5.27 -12.24 2.55
N LYS A 192 5.90 -11.52 3.48
CA LYS A 192 5.24 -10.45 4.23
C LYS A 192 4.75 -9.32 3.32
N THR A 193 5.51 -8.97 2.29
CA THR A 193 5.11 -7.98 1.29
C THR A 193 3.90 -8.48 0.49
N THR A 194 3.96 -9.70 -0.05
CA THR A 194 2.84 -10.35 -0.76
C THR A 194 1.57 -10.39 0.10
N CYS A 195 1.69 -10.73 1.39
CA CYS A 195 0.55 -10.78 2.33
C CYS A 195 -0.14 -9.43 2.54
N LYS A 196 0.54 -8.31 2.33
CA LYS A 196 -0.07 -6.98 2.45
C LYS A 196 -0.82 -6.56 1.19
N ALA A 197 -0.51 -7.15 0.04
CA ALA A 197 -1.02 -6.70 -1.26
C ALA A 197 -2.56 -6.68 -1.37
N PRO A 198 -3.30 -7.70 -0.87
CA PRO A 198 -4.76 -7.66 -0.90
C PRO A 198 -5.34 -6.46 -0.14
N LEU A 199 -4.77 -6.12 1.03
CA LEU A 199 -5.22 -4.98 1.83
C LEU A 199 -5.02 -3.66 1.10
N VAL A 200 -3.87 -3.53 0.43
CA VAL A 200 -3.54 -2.34 -0.33
C VAL A 200 -4.45 -2.19 -1.57
N CYS A 201 -4.76 -3.29 -2.27
CA CYS A 201 -5.75 -3.29 -3.35
C CYS A 201 -7.14 -2.88 -2.86
N LYS A 202 -7.56 -3.39 -1.69
CA LYS A 202 -8.84 -2.98 -1.05
C LYS A 202 -8.84 -1.49 -0.71
N ASP A 203 -7.75 -0.97 -0.14
CA ASP A 203 -7.61 0.45 0.17
C ASP A 203 -7.71 1.32 -1.09
N LEU A 204 -7.09 0.90 -2.20
CA LEU A 204 -7.18 1.60 -3.48
C LEU A 204 -8.61 1.58 -4.06
N LEU A 205 -9.31 0.44 -3.96
CA LEU A 205 -10.71 0.33 -4.34
C LEU A 205 -11.60 1.27 -3.52
N VAL A 206 -11.38 1.34 -2.20
CA VAL A 206 -12.09 2.27 -1.31
C VAL A 206 -11.81 3.73 -1.71
N GLN A 207 -10.57 4.07 -2.06
CA GLN A 207 -10.25 5.40 -2.58
C GLN A 207 -11.04 5.72 -3.85
N GLY A 208 -11.05 4.81 -4.83
CA GLY A 208 -11.85 4.98 -6.05
C GLY A 208 -13.33 5.20 -5.78
N LYS A 209 -13.93 4.37 -4.90
CA LYS A 209 -15.34 4.50 -4.49
C LYS A 209 -15.63 5.81 -3.75
N ASN A 210 -14.71 6.27 -2.89
CA ASN A 210 -14.87 7.56 -2.19
C ASN A 210 -14.83 8.74 -3.16
N THR A 211 -13.97 8.70 -4.18
CA THR A 211 -13.97 9.75 -5.22
C THR A 211 -15.27 9.78 -6.01
N ILE A 212 -15.86 8.61 -6.33
CA ILE A 212 -17.20 8.53 -6.95
C ILE A 212 -18.24 9.18 -6.03
N LYS A 213 -18.21 8.88 -4.73
CA LYS A 213 -19.12 9.47 -3.76
C LYS A 213 -18.99 11.00 -3.70
N ASP A 214 -17.76 11.51 -3.64
CA ASP A 214 -17.51 12.95 -3.67
C ASP A 214 -18.06 13.60 -4.96
N LEU A 215 -17.92 12.95 -6.10
CA LEU A 215 -18.52 13.40 -7.36
C LEU A 215 -20.05 13.38 -7.33
N LYS A 216 -20.69 12.36 -6.73
CA LYS A 216 -22.16 12.32 -6.54
C LYS A 216 -22.63 13.49 -5.68
N ASP A 217 -21.98 13.73 -4.55
CA ASP A 217 -22.31 14.82 -3.63
C ASP A 217 -22.17 16.19 -4.32
N LEU A 218 -21.10 16.37 -5.11
CA LEU A 218 -20.88 17.58 -5.89
C LEU A 218 -21.89 17.75 -7.02
N ALA A 219 -22.25 16.67 -7.72
CA ALA A 219 -23.28 16.70 -8.76
C ALA A 219 -24.63 17.17 -8.20
N LYS A 220 -25.02 16.63 -7.04
CA LYS A 220 -26.23 17.04 -6.33
C LYS A 220 -26.15 18.51 -5.91
N ALA A 221 -25.06 18.92 -5.28
CA ALA A 221 -24.90 20.28 -4.74
C ALA A 221 -24.79 21.37 -5.82
N LEU A 222 -24.09 21.10 -6.92
CA LEU A 222 -23.82 22.11 -7.96
C LEU A 222 -24.83 22.07 -9.10
N MET A 223 -25.34 20.89 -9.45
CA MET A 223 -26.19 20.70 -10.63
C MET A 223 -27.65 20.41 -10.28
N GLY A 224 -27.98 20.26 -8.99
CA GLY A 224 -29.33 19.87 -8.56
C GLY A 224 -29.72 18.48 -9.07
N GLN A 225 -28.73 17.63 -9.38
CA GLN A 225 -28.98 16.28 -9.87
C GLN A 225 -29.37 15.39 -8.70
N ASP A 226 -30.63 14.96 -8.69
CA ASP A 226 -31.06 13.83 -7.87
C ASP A 226 -30.45 12.55 -8.45
N VAL A 227 -29.23 12.26 -8.00
CA VAL A 227 -28.58 10.98 -8.27
C VAL A 227 -29.25 9.96 -7.35
N PRO A 228 -29.82 8.87 -7.88
CA PRO A 228 -30.41 7.83 -7.05
C PRO A 228 -29.37 7.35 -6.03
N ASP A 229 -29.82 7.30 -4.77
CA ASP A 229 -29.11 6.61 -3.69
C ASP A 229 -29.32 5.10 -3.91
N ASP A 230 -28.82 4.59 -5.05
CA ASP A 230 -28.38 3.21 -5.11
C ASP A 230 -27.24 3.17 -4.10
N GLY A 231 -27.62 2.84 -2.85
CA GLY A 231 -26.84 3.09 -1.64
C GLY A 231 -25.40 2.63 -1.77
N PRO A 232 -24.52 2.99 -0.83
CA PRO A 232 -23.19 2.39 -0.81
C PRO A 232 -23.39 0.88 -0.97
N ASP A 233 -22.75 0.27 -1.97
CA ASP A 233 -22.46 -1.16 -1.93
C ASP A 233 -21.66 -1.36 -0.64
N GLU A 234 -22.38 -1.51 0.45
CA GLU A 234 -21.98 -2.14 1.69
C GLU A 234 -21.71 -3.61 1.33
N ALA A 235 -20.65 -3.81 0.56
CA ALA A 235 -19.66 -4.74 1.04
C ALA A 235 -18.92 -4.00 2.16
N GLU A 236 -19.57 -3.85 3.31
CA GLU A 236 -18.86 -4.16 4.55
C GLU A 236 -18.38 -5.60 4.38
N ASP A 237 -17.24 -5.76 3.70
CA ASP A 237 -16.45 -6.96 3.83
C ASP A 237 -15.84 -6.88 5.24
N ASP A 238 -16.69 -7.10 6.24
CA ASP A 238 -16.40 -7.57 7.58
C ASP A 238 -15.82 -9.00 7.53
N GLY A 239 -15.03 -9.29 6.49
CA GLY A 239 -13.95 -10.23 6.57
C GLY A 239 -12.89 -9.65 7.50
N ASP A 240 -13.20 -9.63 8.80
CA ASP A 240 -12.27 -9.88 9.90
C ASP A 240 -11.53 -11.20 9.60
N GLU A 241 -10.71 -11.25 8.56
CA GLU A 241 -9.46 -11.98 8.67
C GLU A 241 -8.62 -11.14 9.61
N LYS A 242 -8.83 -11.40 10.91
CA LYS A 242 -7.73 -11.55 11.84
C LYS A 242 -6.68 -12.38 11.12
N GLY A 243 -5.83 -11.72 10.33
CA GLY A 243 -4.55 -12.26 9.99
C GLY A 243 -3.91 -12.53 11.33
N ASP A 244 -3.77 -13.82 11.66
CA ASP A 244 -2.85 -14.28 12.67
C ASP A 244 -1.51 -13.62 12.38
N ALA A 245 -1.31 -12.48 13.00
CA ALA A 245 0.01 -12.07 13.42
C ALA A 245 0.39 -13.10 14.49
N GLU A 246 0.74 -14.31 14.04
CA GLU A 246 1.62 -15.18 14.78
C GLU A 246 2.79 -14.29 15.15
N LYS A 247 2.83 -13.93 16.43
CA LYS A 247 4.06 -13.53 17.09
C LYS A 247 5.02 -14.65 16.77
N GLY A 248 5.94 -14.40 15.83
CA GLY A 248 7.11 -15.25 15.70
C GLY A 248 7.77 -15.25 17.06
N ASP A 249 7.71 -16.41 17.74
CA ASP A 249 8.56 -16.70 18.87
C ASP A 249 10.00 -16.44 18.39
N ALA A 250 10.55 -15.33 18.89
CA ALA A 250 11.97 -15.15 18.90
C ALA A 250 12.49 -16.17 19.91
N GLU A 251 12.79 -17.38 19.45
CA GLU A 251 13.67 -18.29 20.18
C GLU A 251 14.96 -17.51 20.47
N LYS A 252 15.10 -17.13 21.74
CA LYS A 252 16.37 -16.73 22.32
C LYS A 252 17.30 -17.92 22.15
N GLY A 253 18.20 -17.83 21.18
CA GLY A 253 19.41 -18.62 21.20
C GLY A 253 20.17 -18.28 22.48
N GLU A 254 20.21 -19.23 23.41
CA GLU A 254 21.10 -19.21 24.55
C GLU A 254 22.53 -19.22 24.01
N ALA A 255 23.23 -18.08 24.14
CA ALA A 255 24.67 -18.04 23.98
C ALA A 255 25.27 -18.62 25.27
N GLU A 256 25.78 -19.86 25.17
CA GLU A 256 26.62 -20.44 26.23
C GLU A 256 27.84 -19.55 26.47
N ASN A 257 28.04 -19.21 27.75
CA ASN A 257 29.23 -18.58 28.28
C ASN A 257 30.46 -19.44 28.00
N GLY A 258 31.36 -18.94 27.15
CA GLY A 258 32.78 -19.32 27.18
C GLY A 258 33.53 -18.35 28.07
N GLU A 259 33.79 -18.73 29.32
CA GLU A 259 34.85 -18.14 30.14
C GLU A 259 36.19 -18.37 29.43
N ASP A 260 36.87 -17.30 29.00
CA ASP A 260 38.29 -17.39 28.68
C ASP A 260 39.11 -16.40 29.49
N LYS A 261 40.13 -16.99 30.10
CA LYS A 261 40.88 -16.52 31.23
C LYS A 261 41.88 -15.45 30.83
N LYS A 262 41.97 -14.46 31.72
CA LYS A 262 43.05 -13.51 31.92
C LYS A 262 44.43 -14.18 31.76
N ALA A 263 45.25 -13.67 30.84
CA ALA A 263 46.70 -13.83 30.85
C ALA A 263 47.35 -12.46 30.66
N GLU A 264 47.97 -11.98 31.73
CA GLU A 264 48.91 -10.87 31.75
C GLU A 264 50.29 -11.36 31.29
N THR A 265 51.01 -10.55 30.50
CA THR A 265 52.47 -10.29 30.54
C THR A 265 52.79 -9.40 29.32
N GLU A 266 53.09 -8.11 29.52
CA GLU A 266 54.41 -7.51 29.80
C GLU A 266 55.38 -7.39 28.61
N ASN A 267 55.62 -6.12 28.25
CA ASN A 267 56.90 -5.46 27.96
C ASN A 267 57.79 -5.81 26.76
N GLY A 268 58.31 -4.71 26.19
CA GLY A 268 59.43 -4.60 25.24
C GLY A 268 58.94 -4.23 23.84
N GLY A 269 59.16 -3.05 23.26
CA GLY A 269 60.22 -2.05 23.44
C GLY A 269 60.77 -1.74 22.05
N THR A 270 60.82 -0.44 21.67
CA THR A 270 61.82 0.27 20.81
C THR A 270 62.25 -0.38 19.46
N GLU A 271 62.53 0.28 18.34
CA GLU A 271 62.71 1.66 17.88
C GLU A 271 63.13 1.55 16.39
N ASN A 272 63.11 2.68 15.67
CA ASN A 272 63.87 2.99 14.44
C ASN A 272 63.42 2.29 13.14
N GLY A 273 63.05 3.03 12.10
CA GLY A 273 63.94 3.74 11.16
C GLY A 273 63.78 3.00 9.82
N GLU A 274 63.78 3.56 8.61
CA GLU A 274 64.26 4.81 8.04
C GLU A 274 63.40 5.13 6.80
N ALA A 275 63.51 6.38 6.35
CA ALA A 275 63.03 6.86 5.07
C ALA A 275 64.11 6.72 3.99
N GLU A 276 63.74 6.44 2.74
CA GLU A 276 64.38 6.99 1.52
C GLU A 276 63.42 6.80 0.33
N LYS A 277 62.96 7.86 -0.35
CA LYS A 277 63.48 8.38 -1.65
C LYS A 277 63.75 7.25 -2.66
N GLY A 278 63.11 7.15 -3.83
CA GLY A 278 62.58 8.15 -4.74
C GLY A 278 63.48 8.16 -5.98
N GLU A 279 62.99 7.75 -7.15
CA GLU A 279 63.51 8.23 -8.44
C GLU A 279 62.55 7.91 -9.59
N ALA A 280 62.43 8.86 -10.51
CA ALA A 280 61.65 8.82 -11.74
C ALA A 280 62.62 8.76 -12.94
N THR A 281 62.23 8.08 -14.02
CA THR A 281 62.67 8.31 -15.41
C THR A 281 61.63 7.59 -16.30
N ALA A 282 60.84 8.25 -17.16
CA ALA A 282 61.12 9.04 -18.37
C ALA A 282 61.44 8.18 -19.61
N GLU A 283 60.49 8.25 -20.56
CA GLU A 283 60.57 8.15 -22.02
C GLU A 283 61.42 7.07 -22.72
N SER A 284 60.76 6.31 -23.59
CA SER A 284 61.10 6.17 -25.02
C SER A 284 59.85 5.84 -25.82
#